data_AF-A0A830HLQ5-F1
#
_entry.id   AF-A0A830HLQ5-F1
#
_cell.length_a   1.000
_cell.length_b   1.000
_cell.length_c   1.000
_cell.angle_alpha   90.00
_cell.angle_beta   90.00
_cell.angle_gamma   90.00
#
_symmetry.space_group_name_H-M   'P 1'
#
loop_
_entity.id
_entity.type
_entity.pdbx_description
1 polymer ?
#
loop_
_entity_poly.entity_id
_entity_poly.type
_entity_poly.pdbx_seq_one_letter_code
_entity_poly.pdbx_strand_id
1 'polypeptide(L)'
;MNDPSMVLKVSSGLTAGYAVQMAGIPDTAADLYFKKQVPRSSTISRWFGHALAFGAARDFAASKNPTKAACQAAAGQWLTAPVIMGIQAKNGDMKPEMAVANGLMCAAIGFACVKAGEKCSK
;
A
#
# COMPACT_ATOMS: atom_id res chain seq x y z
N MET A 1 16.86 -4.50 4.72
CA MET A 1 16.69 -3.66 3.52
C MET A 1 17.05 -2.23 3.88
N ASN A 2 18.04 -1.64 3.20
CA ASN A 2 18.60 -0.33 3.54
C ASN A 2 19.03 0.48 2.30
N ASP A 3 18.87 -0.07 1.10
CA ASP A 3 19.15 0.59 -0.18
C ASP A 3 17.85 1.25 -0.69
N PRO A 4 17.84 2.57 -0.97
CA PRO A 4 16.65 3.27 -1.43
C PRO A 4 16.08 2.73 -2.75
N SER A 5 16.92 2.29 -3.69
CA SER A 5 16.43 1.71 -4.95
C SER A 5 15.65 0.42 -4.68
N MET A 6 16.24 -0.50 -3.90
CA MET A 6 15.57 -1.75 -3.53
C MET A 6 14.27 -1.53 -2.76
N VAL A 7 14.26 -0.59 -1.80
CA VAL A 7 13.06 -0.30 -1.01
C VAL A 7 11.92 0.23 -1.87
N LEU A 8 12.19 1.15 -2.80
CA LEU A 8 11.19 1.64 -3.75
C LEU A 8 10.69 0.54 -4.71
N LYS A 9 11.57 -0.38 -5.15
CA LYS A 9 11.15 -1.54 -5.96
C LYS A 9 10.21 -2.46 -5.20
N VAL A 10 10.50 -2.74 -3.94
CA VAL A 10 9.61 -3.56 -3.08
C VAL A 10 8.29 -2.84 -2.85
N SER A 11 8.32 -1.55 -2.51
CA SER A 11 7.12 -0.71 -2.38
C SER A 11 6.25 -0.76 -3.65
N SER A 12 6.88 -0.57 -4.80
CA SER A 12 6.21 -0.63 -6.11
C SER A 12 5.60 -2.01 -6.38
N GLY A 13 6.36 -3.09 -6.17
CA GLY A 13 5.88 -4.45 -6.40
C GLY A 13 4.66 -4.79 -5.53
N LEU A 14 4.69 -4.41 -4.25
CA LEU A 14 3.55 -4.62 -3.36
C LEU A 14 2.35 -3.73 -3.74
N THR A 15 2.59 -2.48 -4.15
CA THR A 15 1.54 -1.59 -4.67
C THR A 15 0.88 -2.16 -5.93
N ALA A 16 1.68 -2.73 -6.84
CA ALA A 16 1.17 -3.42 -8.03
C ALA A 16 0.35 -4.66 -7.66
N GLY A 17 0.73 -5.40 -6.62
CA GLY A 17 -0.08 -6.50 -6.08
C GLY A 17 -1.46 -6.04 -5.64
N TYR A 18 -1.55 -4.94 -4.87
CA TYR A 18 -2.83 -4.32 -4.51
C TYR A 18 -3.60 -3.79 -5.72
N ALA A 19 -2.90 -3.25 -6.71
CA ALA A 19 -3.51 -2.80 -7.96
C ALA A 19 -4.23 -3.96 -8.67
N VAL A 20 -3.59 -5.14 -8.76
CA VAL A 20 -4.19 -6.35 -9.35
C VAL A 20 -5.39 -6.82 -8.54
N GLN A 21 -5.31 -6.81 -7.20
CA GLN A 21 -6.44 -7.19 -6.36
C GLN A 21 -7.66 -6.29 -6.60
N MET A 22 -7.45 -4.98 -6.64
CA MET A 22 -8.52 -4.00 -6.79
C MET A 22 -9.07 -3.89 -8.21
N ALA A 23 -8.22 -4.04 -9.24
CA ALA A 23 -8.63 -3.95 -10.65
C ALA A 23 -9.12 -5.29 -11.22
N GLY A 24 -8.43 -6.38 -10.93
CA GLY A 24 -8.69 -7.70 -11.51
C GLY A 24 -9.76 -8.49 -10.74
N ILE A 25 -9.67 -8.51 -9.42
CA ILE A 25 -10.48 -9.37 -8.55
C ILE A 25 -11.10 -8.62 -7.35
N PRO A 26 -11.80 -7.48 -7.58
CA PRO A 26 -12.25 -6.60 -6.50
C PRO A 26 -13.15 -7.28 -5.47
N ASP A 27 -14.06 -8.17 -5.91
CA ASP A 27 -14.99 -8.84 -5.00
C ASP A 27 -14.29 -9.87 -4.12
N THR A 28 -13.34 -10.62 -4.68
CA THR A 28 -12.50 -11.57 -3.92
C THR A 28 -11.63 -10.84 -2.90
N ALA A 29 -11.03 -9.70 -3.29
CA ALA A 29 -10.27 -8.88 -2.37
C ALA A 29 -11.16 -8.32 -1.25
N ALA A 30 -12.37 -7.85 -1.57
CA ALA A 30 -13.32 -7.39 -0.57
C ALA A 30 -13.73 -8.51 0.40
N ASP A 31 -13.99 -9.73 -0.09
CA ASP A 31 -14.29 -10.89 0.74
C ASP A 31 -13.12 -11.33 1.61
N LEU A 32 -11.89 -11.13 1.16
CA LEU A 32 -10.69 -11.43 1.94
C LEU A 32 -10.58 -10.47 3.14
N TYR A 33 -10.64 -9.16 2.87
CA TYR A 33 -10.33 -8.11 3.86
C TYR A 33 -11.50 -7.67 4.74
N PHE A 34 -12.72 -7.63 4.19
CA PHE A 34 -13.89 -7.02 4.82
C PHE A 34 -14.97 -8.03 5.20
N LYS A 35 -15.84 -7.65 6.13
CA LYS A 35 -17.04 -8.42 6.45
C LYS A 35 -18.12 -8.23 5.39
N LYS A 36 -19.01 -9.21 5.26
CA LYS A 36 -20.03 -9.24 4.19
C LYS A 36 -21.01 -8.06 4.23
N GLN A 37 -21.22 -7.43 5.38
CA GLN A 37 -22.16 -6.31 5.51
C GLN A 37 -21.64 -4.98 4.90
N VAL A 38 -20.35 -4.88 4.56
CA VAL A 38 -19.78 -3.64 4.03
C VAL A 38 -20.24 -3.45 2.57
N PRO A 39 -20.86 -2.30 2.21
CA PRO A 39 -21.24 -2.02 0.83
C PRO A 39 -20.05 -2.10 -0.13
N ARG A 40 -20.24 -2.75 -1.27
CA ARG A 40 -19.18 -2.98 -2.27
C ARG A 40 -19.48 -2.25 -3.57
N SER A 41 -18.43 -1.78 -4.23
CA SER A 41 -18.53 -1.21 -5.57
C SER A 41 -17.32 -1.65 -6.39
N SER A 42 -17.52 -2.64 -7.26
CA SER A 42 -16.47 -3.14 -8.15
C SER A 42 -15.99 -2.08 -9.13
N THR A 43 -16.87 -1.15 -9.54
CA THR A 43 -16.50 0.02 -10.37
C THR A 43 -15.50 0.92 -9.65
N ILE A 44 -15.79 1.27 -8.40
CA ILE A 44 -14.89 2.11 -7.59
C ILE A 44 -13.58 1.38 -7.31
N SER A 45 -13.63 0.11 -6.90
CA SER A 45 -12.43 -0.71 -6.67
C SER A 45 -11.56 -0.79 -7.92
N ARG A 46 -12.15 -0.99 -9.11
CA ARG A 46 -11.40 -1.03 -10.38
C ARG A 46 -10.71 0.28 -10.70
N TRP A 47 -11.40 1.40 -10.49
CA TRP A 47 -10.83 2.73 -10.67
C TRP A 47 -9.65 2.96 -9.71
N PHE A 48 -9.80 2.58 -8.43
CA PHE A 48 -8.70 2.63 -7.47
C PHE A 48 -7.53 1.71 -7.85
N GLY A 49 -7.82 0.50 -8.31
CA GLY A 49 -6.79 -0.44 -8.79
C GLY A 49 -5.98 0.13 -9.94
N HIS A 50 -6.62 0.84 -10.87
CA HIS A 50 -5.95 1.57 -11.93
C HIS A 50 -5.04 2.69 -11.40
N ALA A 51 -5.52 3.49 -10.44
CA ALA A 51 -4.72 4.54 -9.81
C ALA A 51 -3.48 3.94 -9.08
N LEU A 52 -3.66 2.81 -8.38
CA LEU A 52 -2.56 2.10 -7.73
C LEU A 52 -1.54 1.55 -8.74
N ALA A 53 -1.98 1.08 -9.91
CA ALA A 53 -1.06 0.60 -10.96
C ALA A 53 -0.13 1.72 -11.45
N PHE A 54 -0.66 2.93 -11.66
CA PHE A 54 0.17 4.09 -12.02
C PHE A 54 1.04 4.58 -10.85
N GLY A 55 0.55 4.51 -9.62
CA GLY A 55 1.37 4.74 -8.42
C GLY A 55 2.56 3.79 -8.34
N ALA A 56 2.33 2.49 -8.56
CA ALA A 56 3.37 1.48 -8.61
C ALA A 56 4.39 1.74 -9.73
N ALA A 57 3.92 2.09 -10.94
CA ALA A 57 4.81 2.42 -12.06
C ALA A 57 5.67 3.66 -11.77
N ARG A 58 5.09 4.70 -11.16
CA ARG A 58 5.81 5.90 -10.73
C ARG A 58 6.89 5.56 -9.70
N ASP A 59 6.56 4.78 -8.68
CA ASP A 59 7.50 4.40 -7.64
C ASP A 59 8.63 3.49 -8.19
N PHE A 60 8.32 2.63 -9.16
CA PHE A 60 9.33 1.86 -9.89
C PHE A 60 10.27 2.78 -10.69
N ALA A 61 9.73 3.78 -11.40
CA ALA A 61 10.55 4.75 -12.11
C ALA A 61 11.45 5.54 -11.15
N ALA A 62 10.91 5.99 -10.02
CA ALA A 62 11.65 6.68 -8.97
C ALA A 62 12.76 5.80 -8.36
N SER A 63 12.61 4.47 -8.37
CA SER A 63 13.66 3.56 -7.89
C SER A 63 14.98 3.61 -8.68
N LYS A 64 14.97 4.14 -9.91
CA LYS A 64 16.18 4.29 -10.73
C LYS A 64 17.08 5.43 -10.26
N ASN A 65 16.47 6.51 -9.76
CA ASN A 65 17.14 7.68 -9.20
C ASN A 65 16.40 8.08 -7.92
N PRO A 66 16.58 7.32 -6.81
CA PRO A 66 15.80 7.49 -5.60
C PRO A 66 16.09 8.85 -4.94
N THR A 67 15.02 9.56 -4.59
CA THR A 67 15.09 10.82 -3.83
C THR A 67 14.47 10.65 -2.45
N LYS A 68 14.85 11.51 -1.51
CA LYS A 68 14.23 11.53 -0.17
C LYS A 68 12.73 11.75 -0.26
N ALA A 69 12.29 12.67 -1.12
CA ALA A 69 10.87 12.96 -1.34
C ALA A 69 10.09 11.74 -1.86
N ALA A 70 10.64 11.00 -2.84
CA ALA A 70 9.99 9.78 -3.34
C ALA A 70 9.86 8.71 -2.25
N CYS A 71 10.90 8.53 -1.44
CA CYS A 71 10.86 7.60 -0.30
C CYS A 71 9.86 8.03 0.77
N GLN A 72 9.77 9.33 1.09
CA GLN A 72 8.80 9.86 2.05
C GLN A 72 7.36 9.77 1.54
N ALA A 73 7.13 9.98 0.25
CA ALA A 73 5.81 9.80 -0.37
C ALA A 73 5.36 8.33 -0.29
N ALA A 74 6.25 7.39 -0.63
CA ALA A 74 5.99 5.97 -0.46
C ALA A 74 5.74 5.63 1.02
N ALA A 75 6.54 6.16 1.95
CA ALA A 75 6.31 5.99 3.37
C ALA A 75 4.92 6.48 3.81
N GLY A 76 4.48 7.64 3.34
CA GLY A 76 3.15 8.18 3.62
C GLY A 76 2.03 7.26 3.14
N GLN A 77 2.14 6.72 1.92
CA GLN A 77 1.19 5.73 1.40
C GLN A 77 1.09 4.50 2.31
N TRP A 78 2.24 3.97 2.77
CA TRP A 78 2.28 2.77 3.58
C TRP A 78 1.90 3.00 5.05
N LEU A 79 2.27 4.12 5.66
CA LEU A 79 2.02 4.41 7.08
C LEU A 79 0.59 4.89 7.36
N THR A 80 -0.10 5.44 6.36
CA THR A 80 -1.52 5.81 6.51
C THR A 80 -2.44 4.59 6.50
N ALA A 81 -2.07 3.51 5.78
CA ALA A 81 -2.89 2.30 5.68
C ALA A 81 -3.19 1.63 7.04
N PRO A 82 -2.21 1.38 7.95
CA PRO A 82 -2.47 0.83 9.27
C PRO A 82 -3.46 1.65 10.10
N VAL A 83 -3.41 2.98 9.98
CA VAL A 83 -4.34 3.89 10.70
C VAL A 83 -5.76 3.66 10.21
N ILE A 84 -5.97 3.63 8.89
CA ILE A 84 -7.29 3.38 8.29
C ILE A 84 -7.78 1.97 8.61
N MET A 85 -6.92 0.95 8.49
CA MET A 85 -7.26 -0.44 8.82
C MET A 85 -7.67 -0.59 10.30
N GLY A 86 -6.96 0.09 11.21
CA GLY A 86 -7.30 0.11 12.64
C GLY A 86 -8.67 0.73 12.90
N ILE A 87 -9.00 1.84 12.23
CA ILE A 87 -10.32 2.48 12.32
C ILE A 87 -11.40 1.52 11.78
N GLN A 88 -11.20 0.91 10.62
CA GLN A 88 -12.16 0.00 10.01
C GLN A 88 -12.36 -1.28 10.84
N ALA A 89 -11.30 -1.80 11.45
CA ALA A 89 -11.40 -2.94 12.37
C ALA A 89 -12.18 -2.57 13.64
N LYS A 90 -11.92 -1.39 14.21
CA LYS A 90 -12.66 -0.87 15.37
C LYS A 90 -14.15 -0.68 15.08
N ASN A 91 -14.48 -0.21 13.88
CA ASN A 91 -15.86 -0.07 13.43
C ASN A 91 -16.53 -1.40 13.06
N GLY A 92 -15.76 -2.48 13.03
CA GLY A 92 -16.26 -3.82 12.71
C GLY A 92 -16.44 -4.08 11.21
N ASP A 93 -15.93 -3.21 10.34
CA ASP A 93 -16.01 -3.34 8.88
C ASP A 93 -14.95 -4.28 8.33
N MET A 94 -13.70 -4.12 8.78
CA MET A 94 -12.57 -4.96 8.39
C MET A 94 -12.45 -6.16 9.34
N LYS A 95 -11.99 -7.30 8.81
CA LYS A 95 -11.67 -8.47 9.63
C LYS A 95 -10.44 -8.17 10.50
N PRO A 96 -10.49 -8.34 11.84
CA PRO A 96 -9.39 -7.97 12.73
C PRO A 96 -8.07 -8.65 12.39
N GLU A 97 -8.10 -9.93 12.05
CA GLU A 97 -6.92 -10.71 11.66
C GLU A 97 -6.23 -10.14 10.42
N MET A 98 -7.02 -9.68 9.45
CA MET A 98 -6.51 -9.04 8.24
C MET A 98 -5.99 -7.63 8.54
N ALA A 99 -6.68 -6.86 9.38
CA ALA A 99 -6.24 -5.53 9.77
C ALA A 99 -4.88 -5.57 10.49
N VAL A 100 -4.67 -6.55 11.37
CA VAL A 100 -3.39 -6.74 12.06
C VAL A 100 -2.29 -7.18 11.09
N ALA A 101 -2.51 -8.23 10.31
CA ALA A 101 -1.50 -8.78 9.41
C ALA A 101 -1.07 -7.75 8.33
N ASN A 102 -2.04 -7.14 7.64
CA ASN A 102 -1.73 -6.11 6.64
C ASN A 102 -1.22 -4.83 7.29
N GLY A 103 -1.75 -4.43 8.44
CA GLY A 103 -1.28 -3.25 9.16
C GLY A 103 0.20 -3.36 9.53
N LEU A 104 0.65 -4.51 10.05
CA LEU A 104 2.06 -4.75 10.35
C LEU A 104 2.93 -4.72 9.10
N MET A 105 2.49 -5.36 8.01
CA MET A 105 3.22 -5.33 6.73
C MET A 105 3.36 -3.89 6.21
N CYS A 106 2.26 -3.14 6.15
CA CYS A 106 2.27 -1.76 5.70
C CYS A 106 3.15 -0.87 6.59
N ALA A 107 3.07 -1.03 7.91
CA ALA A 107 3.92 -0.29 8.84
C ALA A 107 5.41 -0.58 8.62
N ALA A 108 5.77 -1.85 8.41
CA ALA A 108 7.15 -2.27 8.16
C ALA A 108 7.71 -1.69 6.86
N ILE A 109 6.95 -1.72 5.77
CA ILE A 109 7.35 -1.11 4.50
C ILE A 109 7.46 0.40 4.63
N GLY A 110 6.49 1.04 5.29
CA GLY A 110 6.49 2.48 5.53
C GLY A 110 7.72 2.93 6.30
N PHE A 111 8.09 2.23 7.37
CA PHE A 111 9.30 2.52 8.13
C PHE A 111 10.58 2.27 7.32
N ALA A 112 10.61 1.22 6.50
CA ALA A 112 11.71 0.96 5.58
C ALA A 112 11.87 2.11 4.56
N CYS A 113 10.77 2.67 4.05
CA CYS A 113 10.77 3.83 3.17
C CYS A 113 11.29 5.09 3.87
N VAL A 114 10.90 5.36 5.11
CA VAL A 114 11.45 6.49 5.90
C VAL A 114 12.97 6.36 6.02
N LYS A 115 13.44 5.21 6.50
CA LYS A 115 14.87 4.95 6.71
C LYS A 115 15.68 4.98 5.42
N ALA A 116 15.09 4.54 4.31
CA ALA A 116 15.69 4.67 2.98
C ALA A 116 15.79 6.14 2.53
N GLY A 117 14.75 6.94 2.79
CA GLY A 117 14.74 8.37 2.44
C GLY A 117 15.83 9.17 3.14
N GLU A 118 16.21 8.80 4.37
CA GLU A 118 17.32 9.43 5.11
C GLU A 118 18.69 9.21 4.47
N LYS A 119 18.82 8.18 3.63
CA LYS A 119 20.07 7.84 2.92
C LYS A 119 20.15 8.42 1.52
N CYS A 120 19.06 8.94 1.00
CA CYS A 120 19.10 9.74 -0.21
C CYS A 120 19.73 11.09 0.17
N SER A 121 20.80 11.50 -0.50
CA SER A 121 21.25 12.90 -0.44
C SER A 121 20.07 13.80 -0.83
N LYS A 122 19.99 14.99 -0.22
CA LYS A 122 18.87 15.95 -0.37
C LYS A 122 18.32 16.00 -1.80
#